data_AF-A0AAD1H2H5-F1
#
_entry.id   AF-A0AAD1H2H5-F1
#
_cell.length_a   1.000
_cell.length_b   1.000
_cell.length_c   1.000
_cell.angle_alpha   90.00
_cell.angle_beta   90.00
_cell.angle_gamma   90.00
#
_symmetry.space_group_name_H-M   'P 1'
#
loop_
_entity.id
_entity.type
_entity.pdbx_description
1 polymer ?
#
loop_
_entity_poly.entity_id
_entity_poly.type
_entity_poly.pdbx_seq_one_letter_code
_entity_poly.pdbx_strand_id
1 'polypeptide(L)'
;MVMQSARDSLQRDAAGIGALADPVRHRLYEFVCSQPEPVSRDQAADATGVARHQAKFHLDRLEAEGLLESAYARLTGRSGPGAGRTSKLYRRADRQIAISLPPREYELASRLMARAIVESATSGAPVADVLNKTARDHGRAIGMAAVNSRRPPVDPQSALELAATVLRQHGYEPRLDGGEVYLANCPFHALTQEQPELACTMNHAMISGIADALRPYHPHARLEPRPPHCCVVLAAARRS
;
A
#
# COMPACT_ATOMS: atom_id res chain seq x y z
N MET A 1 -12.32 0.46 -12.12
CA MET A 1 -11.41 1.61 -11.93
C MET A 1 -10.41 1.40 -10.80
N VAL A 2 -10.82 1.09 -9.55
CA VAL A 2 -9.88 0.93 -8.40
C VAL A 2 -8.91 -0.25 -8.52
N MET A 3 -9.35 -1.44 -8.98
CA MET A 3 -8.43 -2.58 -9.21
C MET A 3 -7.46 -2.34 -10.38
N GLN A 4 -7.85 -1.51 -11.34
CA GLN A 4 -6.97 -1.07 -12.42
C GLN A 4 -5.91 -0.12 -11.85
N SER A 5 -6.32 0.86 -11.04
CA SER A 5 -5.41 1.79 -10.34
C SER A 5 -4.39 1.08 -9.44
N ALA A 6 -4.79 0.04 -8.69
CA ALA A 6 -3.87 -0.75 -7.85
C ALA A 6 -2.88 -1.59 -8.69
N ARG A 7 -3.33 -2.20 -9.79
CA ARG A 7 -2.45 -2.92 -10.74
C ARG A 7 -1.50 -1.97 -11.46
N ASP A 8 -2.00 -0.80 -11.86
CA ASP A 8 -1.22 0.26 -12.49
C ASP A 8 -0.23 0.89 -11.50
N SER A 9 -0.53 0.89 -10.19
CA SER A 9 0.44 1.24 -9.14
C SER A 9 1.53 0.19 -9.05
N LEU A 10 1.19 -1.09 -8.87
CA LEU A 10 2.17 -2.17 -8.73
C LEU A 10 3.10 -2.26 -9.93
N GLN A 11 2.58 -2.12 -11.16
CA GLN A 11 3.41 -2.13 -12.37
C GLN A 11 4.39 -0.96 -12.41
N ARG A 12 3.94 0.25 -12.03
CA ARG A 12 4.82 1.42 -11.93
C ARG A 12 5.86 1.27 -10.82
N ASP A 13 5.46 0.77 -9.66
CA ASP A 13 6.34 0.50 -8.52
C ASP A 13 7.40 -0.54 -8.90
N ALA A 14 7.00 -1.61 -9.60
CA ALA A 14 7.90 -2.65 -10.07
C ALA A 14 8.86 -2.14 -11.14
N ALA A 15 8.40 -1.26 -12.04
CA ALA A 15 9.25 -0.61 -13.04
C ALA A 15 10.29 0.31 -12.37
N GLY A 16 9.91 1.06 -11.34
CA GLY A 16 10.82 1.86 -10.52
C GLY A 16 11.89 1.00 -9.84
N ILE A 17 11.51 -0.06 -9.14
CA ILE A 17 12.48 -0.99 -8.55
C ILE A 17 13.36 -1.65 -9.62
N GLY A 18 12.77 -2.07 -10.74
CA GLY A 18 13.47 -2.64 -11.88
C GLY A 18 14.49 -1.67 -12.50
N ALA A 19 14.23 -0.36 -12.44
CA ALA A 19 15.19 0.65 -12.88
C ALA A 19 16.47 0.60 -12.03
N LEU A 20 16.38 0.29 -10.73
CA LEU A 20 17.53 0.19 -9.84
C LEU A 20 18.33 -1.11 -9.99
N ALA A 21 17.87 -2.09 -10.79
CA ALA A 21 18.63 -3.31 -11.07
C ALA A 21 19.92 -3.06 -11.89
N ASP A 22 20.01 -1.91 -12.56
CA ASP A 22 21.22 -1.47 -13.27
C ASP A 22 22.20 -0.82 -12.27
N PRO A 23 23.44 -1.33 -12.15
CA PRO A 23 24.40 -0.84 -11.16
C PRO A 23 24.80 0.62 -11.31
N VAL A 24 24.75 1.18 -12.53
CA VAL A 24 25.04 2.59 -12.76
C VAL A 24 23.86 3.44 -12.29
N ARG A 25 22.62 3.05 -12.62
CA ARG A 25 21.42 3.73 -12.10
C ARG A 25 21.35 3.68 -10.59
N HIS A 26 21.66 2.53 -9.98
CA HIS A 26 21.65 2.39 -8.53
C HIS A 26 22.65 3.35 -7.87
N ARG A 27 23.91 3.36 -8.31
CA ARG A 27 24.94 4.28 -7.78
C ARG A 27 24.57 5.76 -7.94
N LEU A 28 24.01 6.14 -9.09
CA LEU A 28 23.52 7.50 -9.31
C LEU A 28 22.36 7.86 -8.38
N TYR A 29 21.42 6.95 -8.16
CA TYR A 29 20.31 7.15 -7.23
C TYR A 29 20.81 7.30 -5.79
N GLU A 30 21.71 6.44 -5.33
CA GLU A 30 22.32 6.53 -3.99
C GLU A 30 23.07 7.86 -3.80
N PHE A 31 23.85 8.27 -4.80
CA PHE A 31 24.55 9.57 -4.77
C PHE A 31 23.59 10.74 -4.64
N VAL A 32 22.49 10.76 -5.42
CA VAL A 32 21.47 11.81 -5.34
C VAL A 32 20.80 11.81 -3.96
N CYS A 33 20.50 10.62 -3.40
CA CYS A 33 19.89 10.50 -2.08
C CYS A 33 20.81 10.95 -0.93
N SER A 34 22.13 10.86 -1.11
CA SER A 34 23.10 11.28 -0.10
C SER A 34 23.37 12.77 -0.09
N GLN A 35 22.85 13.54 -1.05
CA GLN A 35 23.06 14.99 -1.10
C GLN A 35 21.93 15.74 -0.39
N PRO A 36 22.25 16.79 0.41
CA PRO A 36 21.24 17.66 0.99
C PRO A 36 20.57 18.57 -0.05
N GLU A 37 21.26 18.87 -1.15
CA GLU A 37 20.81 19.80 -2.20
C GLU A 37 20.67 19.10 -3.57
N PRO A 38 19.82 19.62 -4.48
CA PRO A 38 19.68 19.06 -5.83
C PRO A 38 20.99 19.05 -6.62
N VAL A 39 21.28 17.95 -7.31
CA VAL A 39 22.54 17.74 -8.03
C VAL A 39 22.41 17.88 -9.54
N SER A 40 23.41 18.47 -10.16
CA SER A 40 23.53 18.50 -11.62
C SER A 40 24.03 17.17 -12.20
N ARG A 41 23.86 17.00 -13.51
CA ARG A 41 24.40 15.86 -14.28
C ARG A 41 25.92 15.75 -14.18
N ASP A 42 26.60 16.90 -14.09
CA ASP A 42 28.06 16.98 -14.03
C ASP A 42 28.55 16.50 -12.66
N GLN A 43 27.97 17.03 -11.58
CA GLN A 43 28.25 16.55 -10.22
C GLN A 43 28.02 15.04 -10.07
N ALA A 44 26.92 14.51 -10.62
CA ALA A 44 26.62 13.09 -10.55
C ALA A 44 27.58 12.24 -11.39
N ALA A 45 27.97 12.72 -12.58
CA ALA A 45 28.95 12.04 -13.43
C ALA A 45 30.32 11.96 -12.75
N ASP A 46 30.80 13.08 -12.21
CA ASP A 46 32.08 13.19 -11.52
C ASP A 46 32.12 12.29 -10.28
N ALA A 47 31.06 12.32 -9.46
CA ALA A 47 30.99 11.54 -8.23
C ALA A 47 30.89 10.02 -8.46
N THR A 48 30.27 9.59 -9.55
CA THR A 48 30.07 8.15 -9.85
C THR A 48 31.07 7.57 -10.86
N GLY A 49 31.94 8.43 -11.42
CA GLY A 49 32.97 8.04 -12.39
C GLY A 49 32.42 7.61 -13.74
N VAL A 50 31.22 8.06 -14.12
CA VAL A 50 30.60 7.72 -15.42
C VAL A 50 30.67 8.90 -16.38
N ALA A 51 30.64 8.61 -17.68
CA ALA A 51 30.57 9.66 -18.68
C ALA A 51 29.29 10.49 -18.52
N ARG A 52 29.39 11.81 -18.69
CA ARG A 52 28.28 12.75 -18.56
C ARG A 52 27.01 12.36 -19.32
N HIS A 53 27.15 11.81 -20.53
CA HIS A 53 26.01 11.38 -21.33
C HIS A 53 25.28 10.16 -20.71
N GLN A 54 26.02 9.26 -20.05
CA GLN A 54 25.45 8.15 -19.29
C GLN A 54 24.73 8.65 -18.04
N ALA A 55 25.36 9.55 -17.27
CA ALA A 55 24.72 10.18 -16.12
C ALA A 55 23.39 10.84 -16.51
N LYS A 56 23.38 11.62 -17.60
CA LYS A 56 22.16 12.20 -18.16
C LYS A 56 21.10 11.14 -18.46
N PHE A 57 21.44 10.11 -19.22
CA PHE A 57 20.52 9.06 -19.64
C PHE A 57 19.89 8.35 -18.43
N HIS A 58 20.72 7.98 -17.46
CA HIS A 58 20.30 7.27 -16.27
C HIS A 58 19.47 8.12 -15.30
N LEU A 59 19.83 9.39 -15.08
CA LEU A 59 19.07 10.31 -14.25
C LEU A 59 17.69 10.65 -14.86
N ASP A 60 17.63 10.88 -16.17
CA ASP A 60 16.35 11.10 -16.86
C ASP A 60 15.47 9.83 -16.79
N ARG A 61 16.07 8.63 -16.80
CA ARG A 61 15.34 7.37 -16.61
C ARG A 61 14.78 7.21 -15.19
N LEU A 62 15.58 7.53 -14.17
CA LEU A 62 15.15 7.49 -12.77
C LEU A 62 14.02 8.49 -12.49
N GLU A 63 14.08 9.66 -13.13
CA GLU A 63 12.99 10.64 -13.07
C GLU A 63 11.72 10.15 -13.77
N ALA A 64 11.84 9.54 -14.96
CA ALA A 64 10.69 8.99 -15.67
C ALA A 64 9.96 7.89 -14.89
N GLU A 65 10.70 7.13 -14.06
CA GLU A 65 10.14 6.11 -13.18
C GLU A 65 9.67 6.67 -11.82
N GLY A 66 9.81 7.98 -11.61
CA GLY A 66 9.35 8.68 -10.41
C GLY A 66 10.19 8.43 -9.16
N LEU A 67 11.44 7.99 -9.31
CA LEU A 67 12.42 7.86 -8.22
C LEU A 67 13.13 9.18 -7.93
N LEU A 68 13.36 9.97 -8.98
CA LEU A 68 13.90 11.32 -8.89
C LEU A 68 12.88 12.33 -9.42
N GLU A 69 13.09 13.58 -9.05
CA GLU A 69 12.44 14.73 -9.66
C GLU A 69 13.48 15.79 -10.00
N SER A 70 13.13 16.70 -10.90
CA SER A 70 14.06 17.72 -11.35
C SER A 70 13.50 19.14 -11.30
N ALA A 71 14.43 20.07 -11.12
CA ALA A 71 14.20 21.50 -11.26
C ALA A 71 15.28 22.11 -12.14
N TYR A 72 14.98 23.26 -12.76
CA TYR A 72 15.97 24.01 -13.53
C TYR A 72 16.43 25.22 -12.72
N ALA A 73 17.72 25.27 -12.41
CA ALA A 73 18.31 26.37 -11.66
C ALA A 73 19.66 26.78 -12.25
N ARG A 74 20.08 28.02 -11.94
CA ARG A 74 21.44 28.47 -12.23
C ARG A 74 22.35 28.08 -11.07
N LEU A 75 23.45 27.40 -11.38
CA LEU A 75 24.42 26.93 -10.36
C LEU A 75 25.22 28.07 -9.72
N THR A 76 25.36 29.22 -10.39
CA THR A 76 26.26 30.30 -9.99
C THR A 76 25.58 31.40 -9.17
N GLY A 77 24.25 31.36 -8.97
CA GLY A 77 23.48 32.40 -8.27
C GLY A 77 23.50 33.80 -8.92
N ARG A 78 24.23 33.99 -10.04
CA ARG A 78 24.37 35.28 -10.73
C ARG A 78 23.18 35.55 -11.66
N SER A 79 22.81 36.83 -11.77
CA SER A 79 21.77 37.33 -12.68
C SER A 79 22.35 38.33 -13.68
N GLY A 80 21.97 38.22 -14.97
CA GLY A 80 22.40 39.11 -16.05
C GLY A 80 23.11 38.40 -17.22
N PRO A 81 23.52 39.14 -18.28
CA PRO A 81 24.36 38.62 -19.36
C PRO A 81 25.65 38.01 -18.79
N GLY A 82 25.93 36.74 -19.08
CA GLY A 82 27.08 36.00 -18.52
C GLY A 82 26.79 35.16 -17.27
N ALA A 83 25.54 35.11 -16.79
CA ALA A 83 25.12 34.31 -15.62
C ALA A 83 25.21 32.78 -15.77
N GLY A 84 25.58 32.27 -16.95
CA GLY A 84 25.61 30.83 -17.25
C GLY A 84 24.23 30.25 -17.59
N ARG A 85 24.24 29.05 -18.19
CA ARG A 85 23.04 28.33 -18.62
C ARG A 85 22.33 27.70 -17.40
N THR A 86 21.00 27.70 -17.40
CA THR A 86 20.21 26.91 -16.44
C THR A 86 20.54 25.43 -16.59
N SER A 87 20.82 24.78 -15.48
CA SER A 87 21.12 23.35 -15.40
C SER A 87 19.93 22.61 -14.82
N LYS A 88 19.66 21.42 -15.35
CA LYS A 88 18.70 20.48 -14.76
C LYS A 88 19.36 19.87 -13.54
N LEU A 89 18.75 20.07 -12.38
CA LEU A 89 19.16 19.52 -11.10
C LEU A 89 18.17 18.44 -10.68
N TYR A 90 18.67 17.38 -10.05
CA TYR A 90 17.89 16.22 -9.63
C TYR A 90 17.94 16.11 -8.12
N ARG A 91 16.81 15.72 -7.52
CA ARG A 91 16.73 15.31 -6.12
C ARG A 91 15.87 14.06 -6.01
N ARG A 92 16.00 13.33 -4.89
CA ARG A 92 15.12 12.19 -4.59
C ARG A 92 13.67 12.67 -4.57
N ALA A 93 12.78 11.97 -5.26
CA ALA A 93 11.35 12.24 -5.18
C ALA A 93 10.82 11.83 -3.80
N ASP A 94 9.80 12.53 -3.29
CA ASP A 94 9.19 12.21 -2.00
C ASP A 94 8.32 10.94 -2.01
N ARG A 95 8.07 10.38 -3.20
CA ARG A 95 7.31 9.15 -3.36
C ARG A 95 8.00 7.97 -2.68
N GLN A 96 7.24 7.24 -1.87
CA GLN A 96 7.62 5.93 -1.34
C GLN A 96 7.20 4.83 -2.32
N ILE A 97 8.08 3.86 -2.55
CA ILE A 97 7.78 2.63 -3.29
C ILE A 97 8.01 1.44 -2.34
N ALA A 98 6.98 0.63 -2.12
CA ALA A 98 7.05 -0.58 -1.31
C ALA A 98 6.25 -1.69 -2.01
N ILE A 99 6.90 -2.83 -2.27
CA ILE A 99 6.26 -4.00 -2.89
C ILE A 99 6.36 -5.17 -1.92
N SER A 100 5.26 -5.90 -1.76
CA SER A 100 5.24 -7.18 -1.06
C SER A 100 4.57 -8.24 -1.93
N LEU A 101 5.23 -9.39 -2.08
CA LEU A 101 4.74 -10.55 -2.83
C LEU A 101 4.81 -11.78 -1.91
N PRO A 102 3.66 -12.38 -1.51
CA PRO A 102 2.29 -11.94 -1.78
C PRO A 102 1.95 -10.61 -1.09
N PRO A 103 0.86 -9.92 -1.49
CA PRO A 103 0.45 -8.65 -0.89
C PRO A 103 0.30 -8.72 0.64
N ARG A 104 0.73 -7.65 1.33
CA ARG A 104 0.67 -7.52 2.80
C ARG A 104 0.12 -6.15 3.18
N GLU A 105 -0.50 -6.10 4.35
CA GLU A 105 -1.17 -4.91 4.88
C GLU A 105 -0.53 -4.46 6.21
N TYR A 106 0.81 -4.52 6.31
CA TYR A 106 1.49 -4.16 7.55
C TYR A 106 1.39 -2.68 7.88
N GLU A 107 1.40 -1.79 6.89
CA GLU A 107 1.17 -0.36 7.13
C GLU A 107 -0.22 -0.11 7.71
N LEU A 108 -1.25 -0.81 7.21
CA LEU A 108 -2.59 -0.74 7.78
C LEU A 108 -2.59 -1.23 9.23
N ALA A 109 -2.00 -2.39 9.51
CA ALA A 109 -1.89 -2.91 10.87
C ALA A 109 -1.19 -1.90 11.80
N SER A 110 -0.06 -1.33 11.37
CA SER A 110 0.66 -0.31 12.14
C SER A 110 -0.19 0.93 12.43
N ARG A 111 -0.95 1.44 11.44
CA ARG A 111 -1.85 2.59 11.66
C ARG A 111 -2.99 2.27 12.62
N LEU A 112 -3.60 1.10 12.50
CA LEU A 112 -4.68 0.65 13.40
C LEU A 112 -4.17 0.49 14.83
N MET A 113 -3.02 -0.17 15.01
CA MET A 113 -2.37 -0.36 16.30
C MET A 113 -1.94 0.97 16.92
N ALA A 114 -1.31 1.87 16.17
CA ALA A 114 -0.91 3.19 16.66
C ALA A 114 -2.11 4.00 17.14
N ARG A 115 -3.21 4.02 16.36
CA ARG A 115 -4.46 4.67 16.77
C ARG A 115 -5.02 4.05 18.04
N ALA A 116 -5.04 2.72 18.13
CA ALA A 116 -5.54 2.03 19.31
C ALA A 116 -4.71 2.32 20.57
N ILE A 117 -3.39 2.41 20.45
CA ILE A 117 -2.48 2.77 21.56
C ILE A 117 -2.79 4.18 22.08
N VAL A 118 -2.91 5.16 21.18
CA VAL A 118 -3.19 6.57 21.56
C VAL A 118 -4.57 6.69 22.21
N GLU A 119 -5.58 6.06 21.63
CA GLU A 119 -6.95 6.10 22.14
C GLU A 119 -7.09 5.36 23.48
N SER A 120 -6.41 4.22 23.63
CA SER A 120 -6.35 3.48 24.90
C SER A 120 -5.70 4.30 26.00
N ALA A 121 -4.57 4.97 25.71
CA ALA A 121 -3.90 5.85 26.67
C ALA A 121 -4.77 7.04 27.10
N THR A 122 -5.66 7.52 26.21
CA THR A 122 -6.53 8.66 26.49
C THR A 122 -7.81 8.26 27.24
N SER A 123 -8.40 7.12 26.87
CA SER A 123 -9.70 6.66 27.40
C SER A 123 -9.59 5.74 28.62
N GLY A 124 -8.43 5.10 28.82
CA GLY A 124 -8.24 4.03 29.82
C GLY A 124 -8.84 2.67 29.41
N ALA A 125 -9.45 2.55 28.23
CA ALA A 125 -9.98 1.28 27.74
C ALA A 125 -8.87 0.30 27.35
N PRO A 126 -9.06 -1.03 27.47
CA PRO A 126 -8.07 -2.02 27.06
C PRO A 126 -7.68 -1.86 25.58
N VAL A 127 -6.38 -1.81 25.28
CA VAL A 127 -5.88 -1.55 23.91
C VAL A 127 -6.41 -2.55 22.88
N ALA A 128 -6.60 -3.82 23.26
CA ALA A 128 -7.15 -4.85 22.39
C ALA A 128 -8.60 -4.55 21.96
N ASP A 129 -9.44 -4.06 22.87
CA ASP A 129 -10.83 -3.70 22.59
C ASP A 129 -10.90 -2.48 21.65
N VAL A 130 -10.06 -1.48 21.93
CA VAL A 130 -9.95 -0.29 21.09
C VAL A 130 -9.44 -0.66 19.69
N LEU A 131 -8.47 -1.56 19.59
CA LEU A 131 -7.97 -2.05 18.30
C LEU A 131 -9.06 -2.77 17.51
N ASN A 132 -9.79 -3.69 18.14
CA ASN A 132 -10.88 -4.42 17.49
C ASN A 132 -11.99 -3.48 17.03
N LYS A 133 -12.38 -2.50 17.84
CA LYS A 133 -13.32 -1.45 17.45
C LYS A 133 -12.80 -0.64 16.26
N THR A 134 -11.56 -0.17 16.32
CA THR A 134 -10.92 0.63 15.27
C THR A 134 -10.82 -0.14 13.95
N ALA A 135 -10.46 -1.43 14.02
CA ALA A 135 -10.41 -2.31 12.86
C ALA A 135 -11.80 -2.52 12.25
N ARG A 136 -12.83 -2.72 13.08
CA ARG A 136 -14.23 -2.83 12.62
C ARG A 136 -14.73 -1.55 11.97
N ASP A 137 -14.46 -0.39 12.57
CA ASP A 137 -14.83 0.91 12.03
C ASP A 137 -14.14 1.15 10.67
N HIS A 138 -12.87 0.78 10.54
CA HIS A 138 -12.15 0.81 9.27
C HIS A 138 -12.79 -0.13 8.22
N GLY A 139 -13.08 -1.37 8.61
CA GLY A 139 -13.77 -2.35 7.77
C GLY A 139 -15.11 -1.84 7.24
N ARG A 140 -15.90 -1.19 8.11
CA ARG A 140 -17.18 -0.57 7.73
C ARG A 140 -16.97 0.56 6.73
N ALA A 141 -15.98 1.41 6.95
CA ALA A 141 -15.68 2.53 6.04
C ALA A 141 -15.34 2.04 4.62
N ILE A 142 -14.47 1.02 4.49
CA ILE A 142 -14.10 0.47 3.17
C ILE A 142 -15.27 -0.29 2.52
N GLY A 143 -16.09 -0.99 3.31
CA GLY A 143 -17.31 -1.64 2.82
C GLY A 143 -18.33 -0.64 2.28
N MET A 144 -18.58 0.46 3.00
CA MET A 144 -19.48 1.53 2.55
C MET A 144 -18.97 2.22 1.29
N ALA A 145 -17.66 2.49 1.20
CA ALA A 145 -17.06 3.07 0.00
C ALA A 145 -17.25 2.15 -1.23
N ALA A 146 -17.19 0.83 -1.04
CA ALA A 146 -17.44 -0.13 -2.10
C ALA A 146 -18.91 -0.14 -2.55
N VAL A 147 -19.86 -0.06 -1.62
CA VAL A 147 -21.30 0.06 -1.92
C VAL A 147 -21.58 1.35 -2.70
N ASN A 148 -20.97 2.47 -2.31
CA ASN A 148 -21.20 3.78 -2.96
C ASN A 148 -20.58 3.89 -4.35
N SER A 149 -19.49 3.15 -4.62
CA SER A 149 -18.77 3.21 -5.89
C SER A 149 -19.17 2.13 -6.89
N ARG A 150 -20.05 1.20 -6.51
CA ARG A 150 -20.46 0.03 -7.31
C ARG A 150 -21.97 -0.17 -7.21
N ARG A 151 -22.50 -1.18 -7.91
CA ARG A 151 -23.89 -1.59 -7.75
C ARG A 151 -24.07 -2.21 -6.36
N PRO A 152 -25.05 -1.77 -5.55
CA PRO A 152 -25.38 -2.42 -4.29
C PRO A 152 -25.72 -3.90 -4.49
N PRO A 153 -25.42 -4.77 -3.52
CA PRO A 153 -25.80 -6.18 -3.60
C PRO A 153 -27.32 -6.30 -3.63
N VAL A 154 -27.82 -7.28 -4.38
CA VAL A 154 -29.26 -7.52 -4.60
C VAL A 154 -29.74 -8.84 -3.98
N ASP A 155 -28.82 -9.64 -3.47
CA ASP A 155 -29.06 -10.90 -2.75
C ASP A 155 -27.84 -11.26 -1.86
N PRO A 156 -27.92 -12.31 -1.02
CA PRO A 156 -26.77 -12.73 -0.19
C PRO A 156 -25.52 -13.12 -0.98
N GLN A 157 -25.67 -13.66 -2.18
CA GLN A 157 -24.55 -14.12 -3.01
C GLN A 157 -23.75 -12.94 -3.57
N SER A 158 -24.44 -11.95 -4.16
CA SER A 158 -23.83 -10.70 -4.63
C SER A 158 -23.21 -9.89 -3.50
N ALA A 159 -23.70 -10.01 -2.26
CA ALA A 159 -23.05 -9.43 -1.08
C ALA A 159 -21.71 -10.13 -0.77
N LEU A 160 -21.65 -11.47 -0.82
CA LEU A 160 -20.38 -12.21 -0.69
C LEU A 160 -19.38 -11.85 -1.78
N GLU A 161 -19.83 -11.76 -3.04
CA GLU A 161 -18.99 -11.40 -4.18
C GLU A 161 -18.43 -9.97 -4.05
N LEU A 162 -19.24 -9.04 -3.54
CA LEU A 162 -18.79 -7.69 -3.24
C LEU A 162 -17.77 -7.69 -2.09
N ALA A 163 -18.02 -8.43 -0.99
CA ALA A 163 -17.06 -8.59 0.10
C ALA A 163 -15.72 -9.17 -0.40
N ALA A 164 -15.76 -10.26 -1.19
CA ALA A 164 -14.57 -10.85 -1.81
C ALA A 164 -13.84 -9.87 -2.74
N THR A 165 -14.58 -9.00 -3.43
CA THR A 165 -13.98 -7.97 -4.27
C THR A 165 -13.27 -6.88 -3.45
N VAL A 166 -13.86 -6.45 -2.33
CA VAL A 166 -13.21 -5.51 -1.40
C VAL A 166 -11.97 -6.16 -0.78
N LEU A 167 -12.07 -7.40 -0.32
CA LEU A 167 -10.95 -8.13 0.27
C LEU A 167 -9.78 -8.28 -0.71
N ARG A 168 -10.04 -8.55 -2.01
CA ARG A 168 -8.97 -8.55 -3.03
C ARG A 168 -8.24 -7.22 -3.16
N GLN A 169 -8.92 -6.10 -2.93
CA GLN A 169 -8.30 -4.78 -2.98
C GLN A 169 -7.39 -4.53 -1.76
N HIS A 170 -7.60 -5.26 -0.67
CA HIS A 170 -6.81 -5.23 0.57
C HIS A 170 -5.87 -6.43 0.71
N GLY A 171 -5.40 -6.96 -0.42
CA GLY A 171 -4.35 -7.98 -0.46
C GLY A 171 -4.80 -9.41 -0.12
N TYR A 172 -6.08 -9.66 0.13
CA TYR A 172 -6.57 -11.03 0.35
C TYR A 172 -6.77 -11.80 -0.96
N GLU A 173 -6.72 -13.12 -0.86
CA GLU A 173 -6.98 -14.08 -1.94
C GLU A 173 -8.24 -14.90 -1.66
N PRO A 174 -9.45 -14.33 -1.84
CA PRO A 174 -10.72 -15.02 -1.61
C PRO A 174 -11.02 -16.07 -2.67
N ARG A 175 -11.56 -17.20 -2.20
CA ARG A 175 -12.07 -18.32 -3.00
C ARG A 175 -13.52 -18.54 -2.61
N LEU A 176 -14.43 -18.43 -3.58
CA LEU A 176 -15.85 -18.70 -3.37
C LEU A 176 -16.10 -20.20 -3.52
N ASP A 177 -16.73 -20.81 -2.54
CA ASP A 177 -17.13 -22.21 -2.57
C ASP A 177 -18.37 -22.42 -1.69
N GLY A 178 -19.40 -23.11 -2.21
CA GLY A 178 -20.57 -23.51 -1.42
C GLY A 178 -21.35 -22.39 -0.69
N GLY A 179 -21.29 -21.13 -1.15
CA GLY A 179 -21.90 -19.99 -0.44
C GLY A 179 -21.05 -19.45 0.73
N GLU A 180 -19.77 -19.84 0.76
CA GLU A 180 -18.74 -19.30 1.64
C GLU A 180 -17.60 -18.67 0.83
N VAL A 181 -16.80 -17.84 1.50
CA VAL A 181 -15.55 -17.29 1.00
C VAL A 181 -14.43 -17.70 1.95
N TYR A 182 -13.50 -18.49 1.43
CA TYR A 182 -12.25 -18.85 2.09
C TYR A 182 -11.13 -17.92 1.64
N LEU A 183 -10.20 -17.58 2.53
CA LEU A 183 -9.07 -16.70 2.21
C LEU A 183 -7.79 -17.54 2.15
N ALA A 184 -7.17 -17.62 0.98
CA ALA A 184 -5.99 -18.44 0.73
C ALA A 184 -4.70 -17.86 1.34
N ASN A 185 -4.73 -16.60 1.77
CA ASN A 185 -3.62 -15.92 2.42
C ASN A 185 -4.10 -15.07 3.61
N CYS A 186 -3.16 -14.59 4.41
CA CYS A 186 -3.38 -13.56 5.42
C CYS A 186 -2.45 -12.38 5.15
N PRO A 187 -2.96 -11.17 4.84
CA PRO A 187 -2.14 -9.96 4.67
C PRO A 187 -1.34 -9.58 5.93
N PHE A 188 -1.67 -10.17 7.08
CA PHE A 188 -0.99 -9.98 8.37
C PHE A 188 -0.17 -11.20 8.82
N HIS A 189 0.24 -12.08 7.89
CA HIS A 189 0.81 -13.39 8.25
C HIS A 189 1.99 -13.35 9.23
N ALA A 190 2.94 -12.41 9.10
CA ALA A 190 4.04 -12.31 10.07
C ALA A 190 3.53 -12.03 11.50
N LEU A 191 2.55 -11.12 11.63
CA LEU A 191 1.91 -10.84 12.92
C LEU A 191 1.19 -12.06 13.48
N THR A 192 0.62 -12.93 12.63
CA THR A 192 -0.03 -14.16 13.11
C THR A 192 0.95 -15.20 13.65
N GLN A 193 2.24 -15.14 13.28
CA GLN A 193 3.26 -16.05 13.81
C GLN A 193 3.69 -15.66 15.23
N GLU A 194 3.73 -14.36 15.52
CA GLU A 194 4.19 -13.84 16.82
C GLU A 194 3.04 -13.58 17.80
N GLN A 195 1.93 -13.02 17.32
CA GLN A 195 0.79 -12.57 18.11
C GLN A 195 -0.53 -13.00 17.46
N PRO A 196 -0.80 -14.33 17.40
CA PRO A 196 -1.96 -14.87 16.69
C PRO A 196 -3.28 -14.33 17.20
N GLU A 197 -3.48 -14.23 18.52
CA GLU A 197 -4.73 -13.73 19.09
C GLU A 197 -5.01 -12.28 18.67
N LEU A 198 -4.02 -11.39 18.84
CA LEU A 198 -4.13 -9.99 18.45
C LEU A 198 -4.40 -9.84 16.94
N ALA A 199 -3.60 -10.50 16.11
CA ALA A 199 -3.70 -10.38 14.65
C ALA A 199 -5.02 -10.97 14.12
N CYS A 200 -5.44 -12.12 14.63
CA CYS A 200 -6.66 -12.80 14.18
C CYS A 200 -7.94 -12.07 14.62
N THR A 201 -7.98 -11.55 15.85
CA THR A 201 -9.13 -10.78 16.34
C THR A 201 -9.26 -9.44 15.63
N MET A 202 -8.15 -8.72 15.43
CA MET A 202 -8.11 -7.50 14.62
C MET A 202 -8.60 -7.75 13.19
N ASN A 203 -8.07 -8.81 12.54
CA ASN A 203 -8.45 -9.20 11.18
C ASN A 203 -9.94 -9.57 11.09
N HIS A 204 -10.44 -10.37 12.04
CA HIS A 204 -11.85 -10.73 12.12
C HIS A 204 -12.74 -9.51 12.32
N ALA A 205 -12.36 -8.58 13.20
CA ALA A 205 -13.12 -7.36 13.43
C ALA A 205 -13.19 -6.49 12.17
N MET A 206 -12.08 -6.35 11.44
CA MET A 206 -12.06 -5.64 10.16
C MET A 206 -12.97 -6.28 9.11
N ILE A 207 -12.86 -7.59 8.90
CA ILE A 207 -13.69 -8.31 7.92
C ILE A 207 -15.17 -8.27 8.32
N SER A 208 -15.47 -8.36 9.63
CA SER A 208 -16.82 -8.19 10.16
C SER A 208 -17.37 -6.78 9.86
N GLY A 209 -16.55 -5.74 9.99
CA GLY A 209 -16.92 -4.38 9.62
C GLY A 209 -17.28 -4.23 8.15
N ILE A 210 -16.51 -4.86 7.25
CA ILE A 210 -16.83 -4.91 5.81
C ILE A 210 -18.20 -5.54 5.61
N ALA A 211 -18.44 -6.68 6.23
CA ALA A 211 -19.68 -7.41 6.05
C ALA A 211 -20.91 -6.66 6.62
N ASP A 212 -20.74 -5.98 7.77
CA ASP A 212 -21.76 -5.13 8.38
C ASP A 212 -22.23 -4.00 7.45
N ALA A 213 -21.36 -3.51 6.55
CA ALA A 213 -21.69 -2.46 5.60
C ALA A 213 -22.56 -2.94 4.43
N LEU A 214 -22.64 -4.25 4.18
CA LEU A 214 -23.35 -4.83 3.03
C LEU A 214 -24.81 -5.17 3.34
N ARG A 215 -25.51 -4.26 4.03
CA ARG A 215 -26.94 -4.41 4.34
C ARG A 215 -27.80 -4.37 3.06
N PRO A 216 -28.96 -5.07 3.02
CA PRO A 216 -29.55 -5.87 4.09
C PRO A 216 -29.02 -7.30 4.19
N TYR A 217 -28.01 -7.69 3.40
CA TYR A 217 -27.60 -9.09 3.27
C TYR A 217 -26.43 -9.54 4.17
N HIS A 218 -25.66 -8.60 4.73
CA HIS A 218 -24.72 -8.80 5.86
C HIS A 218 -24.06 -10.20 5.97
N PRO A 219 -23.08 -10.54 5.11
CA PRO A 219 -22.35 -11.79 5.25
C PRO A 219 -21.82 -12.02 6.68
N HIS A 220 -21.80 -13.26 7.14
CA HIS A 220 -21.33 -13.57 8.48
C HIS A 220 -19.84 -13.92 8.45
N ALA A 221 -19.01 -13.10 9.11
CA ALA A 221 -17.59 -13.40 9.32
C ALA A 221 -17.39 -14.22 10.61
N ARG A 222 -16.75 -15.38 10.51
CA ARG A 222 -16.43 -16.24 11.66
C ARG A 222 -14.95 -16.60 11.71
N LEU A 223 -14.44 -16.80 12.92
CA LEU A 223 -13.12 -17.38 13.12
C LEU A 223 -13.22 -18.91 12.96
N GLU A 224 -12.50 -19.44 11.97
CA GLU A 224 -12.34 -20.85 11.69
C GLU A 224 -10.89 -21.12 11.26
N PRO A 225 -9.96 -21.27 12.22
CA PRO A 225 -8.55 -21.50 11.94
C PRO A 225 -8.35 -22.83 11.19
N ARG A 226 -7.94 -22.76 9.92
CA ARG A 226 -7.61 -23.93 9.09
C ARG A 226 -6.34 -23.69 8.29
N PRO A 227 -5.15 -24.10 8.77
CA PRO A 227 -3.94 -24.03 7.96
C PRO A 227 -4.13 -24.77 6.62
N PRO A 228 -3.65 -24.23 5.48
CA PRO A 228 -2.81 -23.03 5.29
C PRO A 228 -3.60 -21.72 5.09
N HIS A 229 -4.91 -21.69 5.37
CA HIS A 229 -5.80 -20.56 5.11
C HIS A 229 -5.78 -19.50 6.22
N CYS A 230 -6.30 -18.31 5.91
CA CYS A 230 -6.64 -17.33 6.93
C CYS A 230 -7.64 -17.93 7.93
N CYS A 231 -7.61 -17.44 9.18
CA CYS A 231 -8.54 -17.83 10.22
C CYS A 231 -9.97 -17.29 10.03
N VAL A 232 -10.26 -16.46 9.03
CA VAL A 232 -11.59 -15.88 8.84
C VAL A 232 -12.27 -16.45 7.61
N VAL A 233 -13.50 -16.92 7.78
CA VAL A 233 -14.41 -17.37 6.73
C VAL A 233 -15.63 -16.45 6.70
N LEU A 234 -16.07 -16.06 5.51
CA LEU A 234 -17.34 -15.37 5.29
C LEU A 234 -18.36 -16.36 4.77
N ALA A 235 -19.58 -16.36 5.32
CA ALA A 235 -20.70 -17.12 4.80
C ALA A 235 -21.87 -16.18 4.45
N ALA A 236 -22.69 -16.55 3.48
CA ALA A 236 -23.91 -15.81 3.17
C ALA A 236 -24.78 -15.71 4.43
N ALA A 237 -25.47 -14.58 4.64
CA ALA A 237 -26.50 -14.54 5.67
C ALA A 237 -27.54 -15.62 5.35
N ARG A 238 -27.88 -16.42 6.36
CA ARG A 238 -28.98 -17.38 6.24
C ARG A 238 -30.25 -16.57 6.01
N ARG A 239 -31.03 -16.93 4.99
CA ARG A 239 -32.39 -16.41 4.85
C ARG A 239 -33.17 -16.87 6.08
N SER A 240 -33.50 -15.94 6.97
CA SER A 240 -34.49 -16.14 8.03
C SER A 240 -35.89 -16.21 7.44
#